data_AF-A0A2N3T9R1-F1
#
_entry.id   AF-A0A2N3T9R1-F1
#
_cell.length_a   1.000
_cell.length_b   1.000
_cell.length_c   1.000
_cell.angle_alpha   90.00
_cell.angle_beta   90.00
_cell.angle_gamma   90.00
#
_symmetry.space_group_name_H-M   'P 1'
#
loop_
_entity.id
_entity.type
_entity.pdbx_description
1 polymer ?
#
loop_
_entity_poly.entity_id
_entity_poly.type
_entity_poly.pdbx_seq_one_letter_code
_entity_poly.pdbx_strand_id
1 'polypeptide(L)' 'MKTILDLDGVKTLSKDEQGKISGAGRYACSQRGRMCCEHAPGGPFCEAGICIGIGGSGGCLWY' A
#
# COMPACT_ATOMS: atom_id res chain seq x y z
N MET A 1 19.39 -8.43 -23.65
CA MET A 1 18.48 -7.39 -23.13
C MET A 1 18.96 -7.01 -21.75
N LYS A 2 19.18 -5.72 -21.47
CA LYS A 2 19.56 -5.27 -20.12
C LYS A 2 18.29 -5.15 -19.28
N THR A 3 18.28 -5.70 -18.08
CA THR A 3 17.12 -5.61 -17.19
C THR A 3 17.22 -4.32 -16.37
N ILE A 4 16.10 -3.82 -15.85
CA ILE A 4 16.09 -2.63 -14.97
C ILE A 4 17.01 -2.83 -13.74
N LEU A 5 17.22 -4.08 -13.34
CA LEU A 5 18.10 -4.47 -12.24
C LEU A 5 19.60 -4.28 -12.57
N ASP A 6 19.96 -4.16 -13.85
CA ASP A 6 21.34 -3.92 -14.32
C ASP A 6 21.66 -2.43 -14.48
N LEU A 7 20.73 -1.53 -14.12
CA LEU A 7 20.94 -0.09 -14.19
C LEU A 7 21.68 0.39 -12.92
N ASP A 8 22.74 1.17 -13.14
CA ASP A 8 23.50 1.81 -12.07
C ASP A 8 22.58 2.70 -11.22
N GLY A 9 22.58 2.49 -9.90
CA GLY A 9 21.71 3.18 -8.95
C GLY A 9 20.37 2.49 -8.65
N VAL A 10 19.99 1.41 -9.34
CA VAL A 10 18.81 0.61 -9.01
C VAL A 10 19.19 -0.48 -8.02
N LYS A 11 18.69 -0.38 -6.78
CA LYS A 11 18.87 -1.40 -5.73
C LYS A 11 17.55 -2.11 -5.46
N THR A 12 17.54 -3.44 -5.61
CA THR A 12 16.42 -4.26 -5.12
C THR A 12 16.44 -4.27 -3.60
N LEU A 13 15.37 -3.76 -2.99
CA LEU A 13 15.22 -3.77 -1.54
C LEU A 13 14.81 -5.16 -1.05
N SER A 14 15.44 -5.62 0.02
CA SER A 14 14.96 -6.79 0.78
C SER A 14 13.56 -6.55 1.34
N LYS A 15 12.82 -7.61 1.68
CA LYS A 15 11.47 -7.48 2.26
C LYS A 15 11.47 -6.65 3.55
N ASP A 16 12.51 -6.79 4.36
CA ASP A 16 12.70 -6.01 5.58
C ASP A 16 13.00 -4.53 5.30
N GLU A 17 13.76 -4.22 4.24
CA GLU A 17 13.97 -2.84 3.79
C GLU A 17 12.69 -2.23 3.21
N GLN A 18 11.90 -3.01 2.47
CA GLN A 18 10.59 -2.58 1.97
C GLN A 18 9.64 -2.25 3.12
N GLY A 19 9.61 -3.05 4.18
CA GLY A 19 8.78 -2.80 5.37
C GLY A 19 9.17 -1.54 6.17
N LYS A 20 10.37 -0.98 5.95
CA LYS A 20 10.83 0.26 6.56
C LYS A 20 10.46 1.51 5.74
N ILE A 21 10.01 1.33 4.50
CA ILE A 21 9.51 2.44 3.69
C ILE A 21 8.20 2.90 4.33
N SER A 22 8.17 4.14 4.82
CA SER A 22 6.92 4.79 5.23
C SER A 22 5.97 4.83 4.04
N GLY A 23 4.87 4.08 4.11
CA GLY A 23 3.96 3.84 2.97
C GLY A 23 3.86 2.37 2.54
N ALA A 24 4.80 1.51 2.92
CA ALA A 24 4.73 0.06 2.68
C ALA A 24 3.90 -0.69 3.74
N GLY A 25 3.17 0.05 4.58
CA GLY A 25 2.27 -0.52 5.56
C GLY A 25 1.18 -1.33 4.85
N ARG A 26 0.91 -2.54 5.34
CA ARG A 26 -0.39 -3.18 5.11
C ARG A 26 -1.41 -2.37 5.88
N TYR A 27 -1.84 -1.25 5.31
CA TYR A 27 -2.82 -0.40 5.94
C TYR A 27 -4.13 -1.16 5.97
N ALA A 28 -4.61 -1.45 7.17
CA ALA A 28 -5.91 -2.06 7.31
C ALA A 28 -6.96 -1.10 6.72
N CYS A 29 -7.55 -1.49 5.60
CA CYS A 29 -8.64 -0.73 5.01
C CYS A 29 -9.98 -1.09 5.68
N SER A 30 -10.87 -0.10 5.72
CA SER A 30 -12.25 -0.27 6.16
C SER A 30 -13.19 0.17 5.05
N GLN A 31 -14.18 -0.67 4.72
CA GLN A 31 -15.20 -0.32 3.74
C GLN A 31 -16.37 0.42 4.42
N ARG A 32 -16.69 1.62 3.93
CA ARG A 32 -17.88 2.39 4.31
C ARG A 32 -18.72 2.68 3.07
N GLY A 33 -19.61 1.77 2.73
CA GLY A 33 -20.41 1.89 1.50
C GLY A 33 -19.53 1.82 0.26
N ARG A 34 -19.52 2.89 -0.56
CA ARG A 34 -18.63 3.03 -1.74
C ARG A 34 -17.29 3.71 -1.45
N MET A 35 -17.04 4.02 -0.19
CA MET A 35 -15.80 4.65 0.25
C MET A 35 -14.89 3.61 0.88
N CYS A 36 -13.63 3.64 0.51
CA CYS A 36 -12.59 2.89 1.16
C CYS A 36 -11.78 3.83 2.07
N CYS A 37 -11.49 3.38 3.29
CA CYS A 37 -10.77 4.16 4.28
C CYS A 37 -9.47 3.47 4.69
N GLU A 38 -8.32 4.11 4.51
CA GLU A 38 -7.02 3.65 5.03
C GLU A 38 -6.66 4.36 6.33
N HIS A 39 -6.12 3.61 7.29
CA HIS A 39 -5.55 4.18 8.51
C HIS A 39 -4.18 4.82 8.21
N ALA A 40 -4.16 6.14 8.05
CA ALA A 40 -2.93 6.91 7.92
C ALA A 40 -2.49 7.49 9.28
N PRO A 41 -1.18 7.75 9.48
CA PRO A 41 -0.73 8.54 10.61
C PRO A 41 -1.31 9.96 10.50
N GLY A 42 -2.22 10.33 11.41
CA GLY A 42 -2.95 11.60 11.38
C GLY A 42 -4.47 11.45 11.25
N GLY A 43 -4.97 10.24 10.98
CA GLY A 43 -6.41 9.95 10.91
C GLY A 43 -6.77 9.06 9.71
N PRO A 44 -7.98 8.48 9.70
CA PRO A 44 -8.43 7.68 8.57
C PRO A 44 -8.62 8.57 7.34
N PHE A 45 -7.96 8.22 6.24
CA PHE A 45 -8.19 8.82 4.93
C PHE A 45 -9.25 8.00 4.20
N CYS A 46 -10.38 8.61 3.83
CA CYS A 46 -11.50 7.93 3.17
C CYS A 46 -11.80 8.55 1.81
N GLU A 47 -11.80 7.73 0.76
CA GLU A 47 -12.14 8.16 -0.60
C GLU A 47 -12.92 7.10 -1.38
N ALA A 48 -13.36 7.40 -2.59
CA ALA A 48 -14.07 6.44 -3.45
C ALA A 48 -13.17 5.25 -3.80
N GLY A 49 -13.57 4.06 -3.37
CA GLY A 49 -12.77 2.85 -3.58
C GLY A 49 -13.35 1.61 -2.93
N ILE A 50 -12.63 0.50 -3.10
CA ILE A 50 -12.93 -0.78 -2.47
C ILE A 50 -11.74 -1.30 -1.67
N CYS A 51 -12.02 -1.74 -0.45
CA CYS A 51 -11.06 -2.38 0.43
C CYS A 51 -10.74 -3.78 -0.11
N ILE A 52 -9.49 -4.00 -0.52
CA ILE A 52 -9.02 -5.27 -1.07
C ILE A 52 -8.19 -6.01 -0.03
N GLY A 53 -8.56 -7.25 0.30
CA GLY A 53 -7.85 -8.09 1.28
C GLY A 53 -8.80 -8.90 2.16
N ILE A 54 -8.30 -9.99 2.76
CA ILE A 54 -9.11 -10.86 3.62
C ILE A 54 -9.25 -10.21 4.99
N GLY A 55 -10.48 -9.90 5.41
CA GLY A 55 -10.75 -9.37 6.76
C GLY A 55 -10.12 -8.02 7.08
N GLY A 56 -9.93 -7.13 6.09
CA GLY A 56 -9.39 -5.78 6.31
C GLY A 56 -7.86 -5.72 6.45
N SER A 57 -7.13 -6.72 5.96
CA SER A 57 -5.67 -6.80 6.05
C SER A 57 -4.92 -6.36 4.78
N GLY A 58 -5.64 -5.94 3.73
CA GLY A 58 -5.04 -5.27 2.57
C GLY A 58 -5.47 -3.81 2.49
N GLY A 59 -5.14 -3.12 1.38
CA GLY A 59 -5.30 -1.67 1.23
C GLY A 59 -6.52 -1.27 0.41
N CYS A 60 -6.68 0.03 0.15
CA CYS A 60 -7.73 0.52 -0.73
C CYS A 60 -7.33 0.42 -2.20
N LEU A 61 -8.23 -0.17 -3.00
CA LEU A 61 -8.23 -0.01 -4.45
C LEU A 61 -9.13 1.17 -4.77
N TRP A 62 -8.51 2.29 -5.11
CA TRP A 62 -9.17 3.54 -5.46
C TRP A 62 -9.81 3.45 -6.86
N TYR A 63 -10.94 4.16 -7.06
CA TYR A 63 -11.62 4.29 -8.35
C TYR A 63 -11.10 5.48 -9.17
#